data_AF-A0A3S4KCZ9-F1
#
_entry.id   AF-A0A3S4KCZ9-F1
#
_cell.length_a   1.000
_cell.length_b   1.000
_cell.length_c   1.000
_cell.angle_alpha   90.00
_cell.angle_beta   90.00
_cell.angle_gamma   90.00
#
_symmetry.space_group_name_H-M   'P 1'
#
loop_
_entity.id
_entity.type
_entity.pdbx_description
1 polymer ?
#
loop_
_entity_poly.entity_id
_entity_poly.type
_entity_poly.pdbx_seq_one_letter_code
_entity_poly.pdbx_strand_id
1 'polypeptide(L)'
;MLDVLRRQSAQLVYVGDRYQQIYEWRGAVNAMEAIETDATVSLTQSFRFGPEIASEASRILRRLGESVPLIGNPAMRSRVGTCNPDAILARTNANVMTALIQCLDVGRKPHLVGDNKDLKELLWGVRDLKDGRPTDVADFFGFTSWESVVDFAKTTEGEHLTMFVNLVQSKGEKRLLWAINQSVSEEEAEMVISTAHKAKGREWKNVRLMDDFMKIREARAPAEKAKQEREDAAELRLFYVAVTRAKEAIEIPIMGGKGEPPRAAAISSRPAAQALAKTVVAQPVDWQEPVKQSSQVQSRHITQKPAKRGFFSRLFGR
;
A
#
# COMPACT_ATOMS: atom_id res chain seq x y z
N MET A 1 -10.64 -1.40 -25.19
CA MET A 1 -9.80 -2.60 -25.42
C MET A 1 -10.66 -3.81 -25.76
N LEU A 2 -11.55 -4.25 -24.87
CA LEU A 2 -12.47 -5.39 -25.14
C LEU A 2 -13.27 -5.24 -26.44
N ASP A 3 -13.76 -4.03 -26.74
CA ASP A 3 -14.49 -3.79 -27.99
C ASP A 3 -13.64 -3.96 -29.25
N VAL A 4 -12.33 -3.70 -29.16
CA VAL A 4 -11.39 -3.90 -30.28
C VAL A 4 -11.11 -5.38 -30.46
N LEU A 5 -10.98 -6.13 -29.36
CA LEU A 5 -10.75 -7.59 -29.37
C LEU A 5 -11.99 -8.32 -29.92
N ARG A 6 -13.19 -7.95 -29.49
CA ARG A 6 -14.46 -8.55 -29.96
C ARG A 6 -14.70 -8.40 -31.48
N ARG A 7 -14.04 -7.44 -32.13
CA ARG A 7 -14.16 -7.20 -33.58
C ARG A 7 -13.12 -7.96 -34.41
N GLN A 8 -12.21 -8.70 -33.78
CA GLN A 8 -11.20 -9.48 -34.50
C GLN A 8 -11.81 -10.78 -35.03
N SER A 9 -11.44 -11.17 -36.25
CA SER A 9 -11.79 -12.46 -36.85
C SER A 9 -10.77 -13.58 -36.57
N ALA A 10 -9.66 -13.25 -35.92
CA ALA A 10 -8.62 -14.20 -35.53
C ALA A 10 -9.00 -14.98 -34.27
N GLN A 11 -8.35 -16.13 -34.04
CA GLN A 11 -8.45 -16.85 -32.78
C GLN A 11 -7.92 -15.96 -31.63
N LEU A 12 -8.72 -15.80 -30.59
CA LEU A 12 -8.37 -15.02 -29.40
C LEU A 12 -8.10 -15.96 -28.23
N VAL A 13 -6.93 -15.80 -27.60
CA VAL A 13 -6.56 -16.50 -26.38
C VAL A 13 -6.34 -15.45 -25.29
N TYR A 14 -7.14 -15.52 -24.23
CA TYR A 14 -7.07 -14.59 -23.10
C TYR A 14 -6.28 -15.23 -21.96
N VAL A 15 -5.25 -14.54 -21.47
CA VAL A 15 -4.43 -14.99 -20.35
C VAL A 15 -4.40 -13.90 -19.31
N GLY A 16 -4.77 -14.24 -18.08
CA GLY A 16 -4.79 -13.28 -16.97
C GLY A 16 -5.21 -13.92 -15.65
N ASP A 17 -5.09 -13.14 -14.58
CA ASP A 17 -5.54 -13.51 -13.24
C ASP A 17 -6.58 -12.47 -12.79
N ARG A 18 -7.86 -12.89 -12.75
CA ARG A 18 -9.00 -12.03 -12.33
C ARG A 18 -8.84 -11.50 -10.90
N TYR A 19 -8.07 -12.18 -10.06
CA TYR A 19 -7.87 -11.80 -8.67
C TYR A 19 -6.69 -10.87 -8.45
N GLN A 20 -5.85 -10.61 -9.47
CA GLN A 20 -4.80 -9.60 -9.38
C GLN A 20 -5.24 -8.22 -9.88
N GLN A 21 -6.52 -8.01 -10.19
CA GLN A 21 -7.03 -6.68 -10.48
C GLN A 21 -7.15 -5.84 -9.21
N ILE A 22 -6.32 -4.79 -9.13
CA ILE A 22 -6.20 -3.94 -7.94
C ILE A 22 -6.26 -2.43 -8.27
N TYR A 23 -6.70 -2.08 -9.48
CA TYR A 23 -6.81 -0.68 -9.93
C TYR A 23 -8.26 -0.23 -10.17
N GLU A 24 -9.24 -0.89 -9.55
CA GLU A 24 -10.67 -0.55 -9.68
C GLU A 24 -10.97 0.88 -9.24
N TRP A 25 -10.23 1.39 -8.26
CA TRP A 25 -10.32 2.78 -7.80
C TRP A 25 -9.96 3.81 -8.88
N ARG A 26 -9.27 3.41 -9.96
CA ARG A 26 -9.02 4.25 -11.15
C ARG A 26 -10.09 4.08 -12.24
N GLY A 27 -11.19 3.39 -11.94
CA GLY A 27 -12.23 3.04 -12.91
C GLY A 27 -11.86 1.85 -13.81
N ALA A 28 -10.85 1.05 -13.45
CA ALA A 28 -10.49 -0.14 -14.23
C ALA A 28 -11.57 -1.22 -14.10
N VAL A 29 -12.11 -1.67 -15.24
CA VAL A 29 -13.11 -2.75 -15.34
C VAL A 29 -12.44 -4.12 -15.38
N ASN A 30 -13.02 -5.12 -14.71
CA ASN A 30 -12.52 -6.49 -14.77
C ASN A 30 -12.82 -7.17 -16.09
N ALA A 31 -11.90 -6.99 -17.03
CA ALA A 31 -11.99 -7.59 -18.34
C ALA A 31 -12.10 -9.12 -18.28
N MET A 32 -11.38 -9.76 -17.35
CA MET A 32 -11.37 -11.22 -17.22
C MET A 32 -12.71 -11.79 -16.74
N GLU A 33 -13.51 -11.02 -16.01
CA GLU A 33 -14.86 -11.45 -15.59
C GLU A 33 -15.91 -11.27 -16.71
N ALA A 34 -15.68 -10.35 -17.65
CA ALA A 34 -16.62 -10.04 -18.74
C ALA A 34 -16.33 -10.82 -20.04
N ILE A 35 -15.30 -11.68 -20.05
CA ILE A 35 -14.90 -12.47 -21.20
C ILE A 35 -15.62 -13.82 -21.17
N GLU A 36 -16.40 -14.10 -22.20
CA GLU A 36 -17.00 -15.41 -22.46
C GLU A 36 -16.10 -16.19 -23.43
N THR A 37 -15.84 -17.47 -23.15
CA THR A 37 -15.00 -18.35 -23.97
C THR A 37 -15.60 -19.74 -24.05
N ASP A 38 -15.36 -20.43 -25.17
CA ASP A 38 -15.82 -21.82 -25.37
C ASP A 38 -15.11 -22.82 -24.44
N ALA A 39 -13.89 -22.47 -23.98
CA ALA A 39 -13.09 -23.28 -23.09
C ALA A 39 -12.28 -22.41 -22.13
N THR A 40 -12.20 -22.83 -20.86
CA THR A 40 -11.38 -22.20 -19.82
C THR A 40 -10.50 -23.25 -19.16
N VAL A 41 -9.22 -22.91 -18.97
CA VAL A 41 -8.24 -23.78 -18.30
C VAL A 41 -7.52 -22.98 -17.23
N SER A 42 -7.33 -23.57 -16.05
CA SER A 42 -6.67 -22.92 -14.91
C SER A 42 -5.22 -23.37 -14.78
N LEU A 43 -4.30 -22.42 -14.77
CA LEU A 43 -2.90 -22.64 -14.39
C LEU A 43 -2.76 -22.46 -12.88
N THR A 44 -2.80 -23.57 -12.15
CA THR A 44 -2.89 -23.54 -10.68
C THR A 44 -1.54 -23.58 -9.98
N GLN A 45 -0.47 -24.07 -10.63
CA GLN A 45 0.84 -24.17 -9.99
C GLN A 45 1.62 -22.84 -10.09
N SER A 46 1.93 -22.25 -8.94
CA SER A 46 2.86 -21.13 -8.83
C SER A 46 4.30 -21.62 -8.90
N PHE A 47 5.13 -21.02 -9.76
CA PHE A 47 6.57 -21.23 -9.80
C PHE A 47 7.36 -20.25 -8.94
N ARG A 48 6.68 -19.38 -8.17
CA ARG A 48 7.33 -18.35 -7.33
C ARG A 48 7.66 -18.84 -5.93
N PHE A 49 6.82 -19.71 -5.38
CA PHE A 49 6.87 -20.10 -3.97
C PHE A 49 6.34 -21.52 -3.77
N GLY A 50 6.61 -22.07 -2.59
CA GLY A 50 6.22 -23.39 -2.16
C GLY A 50 4.80 -23.49 -1.59
N PRO A 51 4.43 -24.67 -1.06
CA PRO A 51 3.07 -24.97 -0.63
C PRO A 51 2.50 -24.07 0.48
N GLU A 52 3.31 -23.60 1.44
CA GLU A 52 2.78 -22.82 2.57
C GLU A 52 2.23 -21.45 2.14
N ILE A 53 2.97 -20.70 1.32
CA ILE A 53 2.48 -19.41 0.80
C ILE A 53 1.29 -19.63 -0.13
N ALA A 54 1.30 -20.71 -0.93
CA ALA A 54 0.18 -21.06 -1.81
C ALA A 54 -1.10 -21.41 -1.03
N SER A 55 -0.96 -22.08 0.11
CA SER A 55 -2.08 -22.39 1.02
C SER A 55 -2.71 -21.11 1.59
N GLU A 56 -1.89 -20.15 2.02
CA GLU A 56 -2.38 -18.86 2.51
C GLU A 56 -3.03 -18.05 1.38
N ALA A 57 -2.43 -17.99 0.20
CA ALA A 57 -3.01 -17.35 -0.97
C ALA A 57 -4.36 -17.98 -1.35
N SER A 58 -4.46 -19.32 -1.37
CA SER A 58 -5.70 -20.05 -1.63
C SER A 58 -6.78 -19.80 -0.59
N ARG A 59 -6.40 -19.56 0.67
CA ARG A 59 -7.35 -19.17 1.74
C ARG A 59 -7.99 -17.81 1.43
N ILE A 60 -7.22 -16.87 0.90
CA ILE A 60 -7.72 -15.56 0.47
C ILE A 60 -8.61 -15.71 -0.76
N LEU A 61 -8.18 -16.46 -1.76
CA LEU A 61 -8.95 -16.71 -2.99
C LEU A 61 -10.31 -17.39 -2.72
N ARG A 62 -10.38 -18.32 -1.76
CA ARG A 62 -11.66 -18.93 -1.34
C ARG A 62 -12.67 -17.91 -0.82
N ARG A 63 -12.21 -16.86 -0.11
CA ARG A 63 -13.08 -15.76 0.34
C ARG A 63 -13.59 -14.89 -0.82
N LEU A 64 -12.87 -14.91 -1.95
CA LEU A 64 -13.28 -14.29 -3.22
C LEU A 64 -14.12 -15.24 -4.09
N GLY A 65 -14.55 -16.39 -3.55
CA GLY A 65 -15.39 -17.37 -4.26
C GLY A 65 -14.63 -18.32 -5.18
N GLU A 66 -13.29 -18.35 -5.15
CA GLU A 66 -12.53 -19.33 -5.94
C GLU A 66 -12.63 -20.73 -5.33
N SER A 67 -12.93 -21.72 -6.16
CA SER A 67 -12.99 -23.14 -5.77
C SER A 67 -11.73 -23.90 -6.14
N VAL A 68 -10.99 -23.45 -7.16
CA VAL A 68 -9.75 -24.06 -7.62
C VAL A 68 -8.57 -23.48 -6.86
N PRO A 69 -7.86 -24.25 -6.02
CA PRO A 69 -6.77 -23.72 -5.21
C PRO A 69 -5.54 -23.37 -6.06
N LEU A 70 -4.80 -22.36 -5.60
CA LEU A 70 -3.43 -22.11 -6.03
C LEU A 70 -2.50 -23.13 -5.37
N ILE A 71 -1.74 -23.85 -6.18
CA ILE A 71 -0.81 -24.90 -5.76
C ILE A 71 0.61 -24.32 -5.75
N GLY A 72 1.36 -24.52 -4.68
CA GLY A 72 2.77 -24.12 -4.60
C GLY A 72 3.66 -25.12 -5.31
N ASN A 73 4.80 -24.67 -5.84
CA ASN A 73 5.78 -25.58 -6.44
C ASN A 73 6.40 -26.47 -5.35
N PRO A 74 6.24 -27.81 -5.39
CA PRO A 74 6.79 -28.71 -4.38
C PRO A 74 8.32 -28.72 -4.32
N ALA A 75 9.00 -28.29 -5.40
CA ALA A 75 10.45 -28.15 -5.42
C ALA A 75 10.95 -26.90 -4.66
N MET A 76 10.06 -25.99 -4.27
CA MET A 76 10.40 -24.77 -3.53
C MET A 76 9.94 -24.89 -2.08
N ARG A 77 10.80 -24.47 -1.16
CA ARG A 77 10.43 -24.28 0.24
C ARG A 77 10.02 -22.83 0.44
N SER A 78 8.85 -22.63 1.04
CA SER A 78 8.39 -21.31 1.47
C SER A 78 7.70 -21.44 2.82
N ARG A 79 7.69 -20.38 3.63
CA ARG A 79 7.03 -20.39 4.95
C ARG A 79 6.20 -19.16 5.25
N VAL A 80 5.20 -19.31 6.13
CA VAL A 80 4.44 -18.20 6.72
C VAL A 80 4.86 -18.03 8.19
N GLY A 81 5.42 -16.89 8.54
CA GLY A 81 5.89 -16.59 9.89
C GLY A 81 6.94 -15.47 9.93
N THR A 82 7.48 -15.22 11.12
CA THR A 82 8.52 -14.19 11.32
C THR A 82 9.71 -14.40 10.39
N CYS A 83 10.18 -13.31 9.79
CA CYS A 83 11.33 -13.33 8.89
C CYS A 83 12.22 -12.09 9.06
N ASN A 84 13.41 -12.13 8.45
CA ASN A 84 14.17 -10.91 8.18
C ASN A 84 13.74 -10.42 6.79
N PRO A 85 12.87 -9.40 6.69
CA PRO A 85 12.30 -9.02 5.41
C PRO A 85 13.34 -8.33 4.51
N ASP A 86 13.24 -8.59 3.22
CA ASP A 86 13.87 -7.81 2.16
C ASP A 86 12.95 -6.67 1.72
N ALA A 87 11.62 -6.86 1.87
CA ALA A 87 10.61 -5.86 1.60
C ALA A 87 9.52 -5.79 2.68
N ILE A 88 9.06 -4.56 2.96
CA ILE A 88 7.87 -4.27 3.76
C ILE A 88 6.77 -3.75 2.82
N LEU A 89 5.62 -4.39 2.84
CA LEU A 89 4.45 -3.98 2.06
C LEU A 89 3.34 -3.47 2.97
N ALA A 90 2.79 -2.31 2.62
CA ALA A 90 1.67 -1.70 3.32
C ALA A 90 0.45 -1.51 2.42
N ARG A 91 -0.73 -1.40 3.03
CA ARG A 91 -1.95 -1.00 2.31
C ARG A 91 -2.00 0.50 2.04
N THR A 92 -1.55 1.30 3.01
CA THR A 92 -1.72 2.76 3.04
C THR A 92 -0.39 3.50 2.97
N ASN A 93 -0.44 4.75 2.51
CA ASN A 93 0.71 5.65 2.52
C ASN A 93 1.22 5.94 3.94
N ALA A 94 0.32 6.02 4.93
CA ALA A 94 0.69 6.25 6.32
C ALA A 94 1.54 5.09 6.89
N ASN A 95 1.21 3.84 6.58
CA ASN A 95 2.04 2.70 6.99
C ASN A 95 3.34 2.59 6.20
N VAL A 96 3.38 2.99 4.92
CA VAL A 96 4.65 3.13 4.18
C VAL A 96 5.59 4.11 4.89
N MET A 97 5.08 5.28 5.27
CA MET A 97 5.85 6.30 5.97
C MET A 97 6.26 5.87 7.38
N THR A 98 5.40 5.09 8.06
CA THR A 98 5.72 4.50 9.36
C THR A 98 6.86 3.50 9.25
N ALA A 99 6.79 2.57 8.29
CA ALA A 99 7.85 1.60 8.03
C ALA A 99 9.17 2.30 7.63
N LEU A 100 9.08 3.38 6.85
CA LEU A 100 10.23 4.18 6.44
C LEU A 100 10.95 4.80 7.64
N ILE A 101 10.21 5.45 8.53
CA ILE A 101 10.79 6.02 9.76
C ILE A 101 11.41 4.93 10.62
N GLN A 102 10.72 3.80 10.82
CA GLN A 102 11.25 2.69 11.62
C GLN A 102 12.54 2.12 11.03
N CYS A 103 12.63 2.02 9.70
CA CYS A 103 13.83 1.57 8.99
C CYS A 103 15.01 2.53 9.25
N LEU A 104 14.78 3.83 9.15
CA LEU A 104 15.79 4.86 9.42
C LEU A 104 16.20 4.92 10.90
N ASP A 105 15.24 4.76 11.81
CA ASP A 105 15.48 4.78 13.27
C ASP A 105 16.39 3.61 13.71
N VAL A 106 16.39 2.49 12.99
CA VAL A 106 17.33 1.37 13.21
C VAL A 106 18.60 1.44 12.34
N GLY A 107 18.82 2.57 11.67
CA GLY A 107 20.04 2.84 10.89
C GLY A 107 20.14 2.08 9.55
N ARG A 108 19.03 1.53 9.04
CA ARG A 108 19.02 0.83 7.74
C ARG A 108 18.74 1.78 6.58
N LYS A 109 19.23 1.43 5.39
CA LYS A 109 19.00 2.16 4.13
C LYS A 109 17.71 1.73 3.45
N PRO A 110 16.65 2.57 3.42
CA PRO A 110 15.39 2.24 2.77
C PRO A 110 15.40 2.57 1.27
N HIS A 111 14.65 1.81 0.48
CA HIS A 111 14.20 2.20 -0.86
C HIS A 111 12.68 2.23 -0.93
N LEU A 112 12.10 3.38 -1.29
CA LEU A 112 10.68 3.52 -1.56
C LEU A 112 10.39 3.25 -3.02
N VAL A 113 9.54 2.26 -3.30
CA VAL A 113 9.16 1.91 -4.68
C VAL A 113 8.33 3.02 -5.33
N GLY A 114 8.79 3.48 -6.50
CA GLY A 114 8.14 4.53 -7.31
C GLY A 114 8.88 5.86 -7.25
N ASP A 115 8.28 6.92 -7.80
CA ASP A 115 8.91 8.26 -7.84
C ASP A 115 8.60 9.13 -6.60
N ASN A 116 7.78 8.61 -5.69
CA ASN A 116 7.40 9.21 -4.40
C ASN A 116 6.78 10.61 -4.49
N LYS A 117 6.34 11.04 -5.68
CA LYS A 117 5.74 12.37 -5.89
C LYS A 117 4.45 12.50 -5.10
N ASP A 118 3.55 11.52 -5.20
CA ASP A 118 2.27 11.53 -4.47
C ASP A 118 2.46 11.74 -2.95
N LEU A 119 3.48 11.12 -2.36
CA LEU A 119 3.78 11.25 -0.92
C LEU A 119 4.31 12.65 -0.58
N LYS A 120 5.17 13.21 -1.45
CA LYS A 120 5.70 14.56 -1.28
C LYS A 120 4.61 15.61 -1.45
N GLU A 121 3.76 15.46 -2.46
CA GLU A 121 2.61 16.33 -2.70
C GLU A 121 1.66 16.33 -1.51
N LEU A 122 1.34 15.15 -0.96
CA LEU A 122 0.52 15.05 0.25
C LEU A 122 1.15 15.84 1.42
N LEU A 123 2.45 15.69 1.67
CA LEU A 123 3.13 16.43 2.75
C LEU A 123 3.29 17.94 2.48
N TRP A 124 3.38 18.35 1.21
CA TRP A 124 3.34 19.77 0.85
C TRP A 124 1.94 20.36 1.08
N GLY A 125 0.88 19.62 0.78
CA GLY A 125 -0.48 20.02 1.13
C GLY A 125 -0.69 20.20 2.63
N VAL A 126 -0.12 19.32 3.46
CA VAL A 126 -0.07 19.50 4.92
C VAL A 126 0.60 20.83 5.29
N ARG A 127 1.77 21.11 4.70
CA ARG A 127 2.52 22.34 4.97
C ARG A 127 1.74 23.58 4.55
N ASP A 128 1.14 23.57 3.36
CA ASP A 128 0.34 24.68 2.84
C ASP A 128 -0.81 24.99 3.81
N LEU A 129 -1.55 23.97 4.24
CA LEU A 129 -2.64 24.13 5.20
C LEU A 129 -2.17 24.61 6.59
N LYS A 130 -1.00 24.19 7.06
CA LYS A 130 -0.39 24.71 8.30
C LYS A 130 0.02 26.18 8.18
N ASP A 131 0.41 26.60 6.98
CA ASP A 131 0.74 27.99 6.67
C ASP A 131 -0.52 28.84 6.35
N GLY A 132 -1.73 28.28 6.45
CA GLY A 132 -2.99 28.95 6.10
C GLY A 132 -3.17 29.18 4.59
N ARG A 133 -2.45 28.43 3.76
CA ARG A 133 -2.54 28.49 2.29
C ARG A 133 -3.43 27.36 1.77
N PRO A 134 -4.27 27.62 0.76
CA PRO A 134 -5.06 26.57 0.10
C PRO A 134 -4.14 25.59 -0.64
N THR A 135 -4.61 24.37 -0.84
CA THR A 135 -3.89 23.31 -1.57
C THR A 135 -4.79 22.63 -2.59
N ASP A 136 -4.19 22.24 -3.72
CA ASP A 136 -4.87 21.49 -4.80
C ASP A 136 -4.75 19.96 -4.60
N VAL A 137 -4.15 19.52 -3.49
CA VAL A 137 -4.07 18.10 -3.13
C VAL A 137 -5.49 17.57 -2.90
N ALA A 138 -5.90 16.57 -3.68
CA ALA A 138 -7.26 16.06 -3.70
C ALA A 138 -7.78 15.65 -2.31
N ASP A 139 -6.95 14.99 -1.49
CA ASP A 139 -7.30 14.58 -0.12
C ASP A 139 -7.60 15.76 0.82
N PHE A 140 -7.13 16.96 0.47
CA PHE A 140 -7.24 18.18 1.27
C PHE A 140 -8.05 19.29 0.59
N PHE A 141 -8.70 18.97 -0.54
CA PHE A 141 -9.44 19.95 -1.30
C PHE A 141 -10.60 20.52 -0.47
N GLY A 142 -10.69 21.85 -0.41
CA GLY A 142 -11.73 22.56 0.33
C GLY A 142 -11.41 22.84 1.81
N PHE A 143 -10.34 22.28 2.36
CA PHE A 143 -9.86 22.68 3.68
C PHE A 143 -9.04 23.98 3.61
N THR A 144 -9.17 24.81 4.64
CA THR A 144 -8.47 26.11 4.73
C THR A 144 -7.39 26.13 5.81
N SER A 145 -7.38 25.15 6.71
CA SER A 145 -6.36 24.99 7.75
C SER A 145 -6.08 23.53 8.07
N TRP A 146 -4.91 23.23 8.60
CA TRP A 146 -4.57 21.86 9.01
C TRP A 146 -5.46 21.37 10.15
N GLU A 147 -5.84 22.26 11.07
CA GLU A 147 -6.76 21.96 12.18
C GLU A 147 -8.11 21.46 11.67
N SER A 148 -8.62 22.03 10.57
CA SER A 148 -9.88 21.57 9.96
C SER A 148 -9.79 20.14 9.41
N VAL A 149 -8.63 19.74 8.87
CA VAL A 149 -8.36 18.35 8.47
C VAL A 149 -8.28 17.43 9.70
N VAL A 150 -7.64 17.89 10.77
CA VAL A 150 -7.54 17.15 12.04
C VAL A 150 -8.93 16.90 12.63
N ASP A 151 -9.80 17.90 12.61
CA ASP A 151 -11.17 17.76 13.13
C ASP A 151 -12.04 16.89 12.22
N PHE A 152 -11.91 17.03 10.90
CA PHE A 152 -12.58 16.14 9.95
C PHE A 152 -12.17 14.68 10.13
N ALA A 153 -10.90 14.40 10.39
CA ALA A 153 -10.42 13.04 10.63
C ALA A 153 -11.03 12.38 11.88
N LYS A 154 -11.62 13.15 12.81
CA LYS A 154 -12.35 12.62 13.97
C LYS A 154 -13.79 12.22 13.63
N THR A 155 -14.32 12.61 12.48
CA THR A 155 -15.67 12.22 12.04
C THR A 155 -15.63 10.83 11.37
N THR A 156 -16.82 10.25 11.13
CA THR A 156 -16.90 9.01 10.35
C THR A 156 -16.35 9.21 8.94
N GLU A 157 -16.73 10.33 8.31
CA GLU A 157 -16.43 10.62 6.91
C GLU A 157 -14.93 10.79 6.69
N GLY A 158 -14.22 11.36 7.68
CA GLY A 158 -12.77 11.54 7.66
C GLY A 158 -11.95 10.38 8.23
N GLU A 159 -12.58 9.26 8.66
CA GLU A 159 -11.88 8.16 9.32
C GLU A 159 -10.66 7.66 8.53
N HIS A 160 -10.76 7.66 7.20
CA HIS A 160 -9.71 7.26 6.27
C HIS A 160 -8.42 8.10 6.37
N LEU A 161 -8.49 9.34 6.86
CA LEU A 161 -7.33 10.23 7.08
C LEU A 161 -6.70 10.07 8.46
N THR A 162 -7.40 9.47 9.43
CA THR A 162 -6.99 9.40 10.84
C THR A 162 -5.54 8.99 11.03
N MET A 163 -5.15 7.90 10.37
CA MET A 163 -3.79 7.35 10.51
C MET A 163 -2.72 8.30 9.96
N PHE A 164 -3.01 8.95 8.83
CA PHE A 164 -2.10 9.92 8.24
C PHE A 164 -1.99 11.18 9.10
N VAL A 165 -3.12 11.70 9.60
CA VAL A 165 -3.16 12.85 10.52
C VAL A 165 -2.35 12.57 11.78
N ASN A 166 -2.57 11.42 12.42
CA ASN A 166 -1.84 11.01 13.62
C ASN A 166 -0.33 10.87 13.34
N LEU A 167 0.05 10.36 12.18
CA LEU A 167 1.45 10.27 11.77
C LEU A 167 2.07 11.66 11.61
N VAL A 168 1.39 12.58 10.94
CA VAL A 168 1.84 13.97 10.76
C VAL A 168 1.96 14.69 12.10
N GLN A 169 1.01 14.53 13.02
CA GLN A 169 1.06 15.15 14.34
C GLN A 169 2.21 14.60 15.19
N SER A 170 2.40 13.28 15.18
CA SER A 170 3.43 12.63 16.01
C SER A 170 4.86 12.76 15.47
N LYS A 171 5.03 12.88 14.14
CA LYS A 171 6.36 12.90 13.52
C LYS A 171 6.73 14.26 12.91
N GLY A 172 5.75 15.06 12.53
CA GLY A 172 5.94 16.31 11.79
C GLY A 172 6.17 16.09 10.29
N GLU A 173 5.56 16.93 9.45
CA GLU A 173 5.69 16.88 7.99
C GLU A 173 7.12 17.09 7.51
N LYS A 174 7.92 17.89 8.23
CA LYS A 174 9.35 18.09 7.92
C LYS A 174 10.16 16.80 8.06
N ARG A 175 9.97 16.05 9.15
CA ARG A 175 10.64 14.75 9.37
C ARG A 175 10.20 13.74 8.31
N LEU A 176 8.92 13.73 7.98
CA LEU A 176 8.34 12.85 6.97
C LEU A 176 8.93 13.16 5.58
N LEU A 177 9.02 14.43 5.19
CA LEU A 177 9.68 14.85 3.94
C LEU A 177 11.17 14.49 3.93
N TRP A 178 11.86 14.72 5.04
CA TRP A 178 13.27 14.33 5.19
C TRP A 178 13.44 12.81 5.01
N ALA A 179 12.57 12.00 5.61
CA ALA A 179 12.62 10.54 5.52
C ALA A 179 12.42 10.04 4.09
N ILE A 180 11.47 10.61 3.32
CA ILE A 180 11.29 10.27 1.90
C ILE A 180 12.57 10.56 1.11
N ASN A 181 13.27 11.65 1.42
CA ASN A 181 14.52 12.02 0.76
C ASN A 181 15.72 11.15 1.19
N GLN A 182 15.57 10.26 2.19
CA GLN A 182 16.58 9.25 2.53
C GLN A 182 16.44 7.97 1.71
N SER A 183 15.44 7.86 0.84
CA SER A 183 15.30 6.71 -0.05
C SER A 183 16.50 6.62 -0.99
N VAL A 184 17.25 5.52 -0.91
CA VAL A 184 18.37 5.20 -1.81
C VAL A 184 17.89 4.49 -3.08
N SER A 185 18.80 4.13 -3.99
CA SER A 185 18.44 3.25 -5.13
C SER A 185 18.08 1.84 -4.65
N GLU A 186 17.40 1.05 -5.49
CA GLU A 186 16.99 -0.31 -5.10
C GLU A 186 18.20 -1.23 -4.88
N GLU A 187 19.30 -0.99 -5.60
CA GLU A 187 20.55 -1.76 -5.51
C GLU A 187 21.33 -1.49 -4.22
N GLU A 188 21.20 -0.28 -3.66
CA GLU A 188 21.85 0.12 -2.40
C GLU A 188 20.96 -0.14 -1.18
N ALA A 189 19.73 -0.58 -1.41
CA ALA A 189 18.72 -0.73 -0.38
C ALA A 189 19.01 -1.94 0.51
N GLU A 190 18.96 -1.73 1.82
CA GLU A 190 18.87 -2.82 2.78
C GLU A 190 17.42 -3.23 3.03
N MET A 191 16.46 -2.37 2.71
CA MET A 191 15.03 -2.60 2.90
C MET A 191 14.22 -1.92 1.80
N VAL A 192 13.42 -2.69 1.06
CA VAL A 192 12.45 -2.13 0.11
C VAL A 192 11.12 -1.87 0.83
N ILE A 193 10.51 -0.73 0.61
CA ILE A 193 9.24 -0.35 1.21
C ILE A 193 8.28 0.08 0.10
N SER A 194 7.07 -0.48 0.09
CA SER A 194 6.11 -0.24 -0.97
C SER A 194 4.67 -0.33 -0.49
N THR A 195 3.76 0.31 -1.21
CA THR A 195 2.36 -0.08 -1.12
C THR A 195 2.15 -1.38 -1.91
N ALA A 196 1.21 -2.23 -1.50
CA ALA A 196 0.88 -3.44 -2.25
C ALA A 196 0.51 -3.15 -3.73
N HIS A 197 -0.07 -1.97 -4.01
CA HIS A 197 -0.36 -1.51 -5.36
C HIS A 197 0.88 -1.30 -6.22
N LYS A 198 1.92 -0.66 -5.67
CA LYS A 198 3.19 -0.40 -6.36
C LYS A 198 4.09 -1.66 -6.41
N ALA A 199 3.80 -2.64 -5.54
CA ALA A 199 4.49 -3.93 -5.52
C ALA A 199 4.00 -4.93 -6.58
N LYS A 200 2.86 -4.67 -7.26
CA LYS A 200 2.37 -5.56 -8.33
C LYS A 200 3.43 -5.68 -9.44
N GLY A 201 3.75 -6.92 -9.80
CA GLY A 201 4.80 -7.24 -10.78
C GLY A 201 6.22 -7.36 -10.19
N ARG A 202 6.41 -7.02 -8.92
CA ARG A 202 7.66 -7.21 -8.18
C ARG A 202 7.57 -8.46 -7.30
N GLU A 203 8.71 -8.90 -6.78
CA GLU A 203 8.83 -10.07 -5.91
C GLU A 203 10.14 -10.06 -5.11
N TRP A 204 10.11 -10.55 -3.87
CA TRP A 204 11.26 -10.56 -2.94
C TRP A 204 11.36 -11.91 -2.23
N LYS A 205 12.53 -12.26 -1.69
CA LYS A 205 12.72 -13.51 -0.96
C LYS A 205 11.85 -13.53 0.30
N ASN A 206 12.00 -12.52 1.15
CA ASN A 206 11.28 -12.39 2.40
C ASN A 206 10.46 -11.10 2.40
N VAL A 207 9.17 -11.20 2.68
CA VAL A 207 8.26 -10.05 2.74
C VAL A 207 7.61 -9.95 4.11
N ARG A 208 7.55 -8.75 4.68
CA ARG A 208 6.70 -8.45 5.83
C ARG A 208 5.52 -7.60 5.38
N LEU A 209 4.32 -7.97 5.77
CA LEU A 209 3.14 -7.12 5.60
C LEU A 209 2.96 -6.23 6.83
N MET A 210 2.54 -4.99 6.63
CA MET A 210 2.04 -4.13 7.70
C MET A 210 0.63 -4.56 8.14
N ASP A 211 0.16 -4.08 9.28
CA ASP A 211 -1.10 -4.48 9.93
C ASP A 211 -2.34 -3.73 9.40
N ASP A 212 -2.20 -3.01 8.28
CA ASP A 212 -3.24 -2.14 7.72
C ASP A 212 -4.04 -2.76 6.57
N PHE A 213 -3.86 -4.06 6.30
CA PHE A 213 -4.76 -4.81 5.41
C PHE A 213 -5.95 -5.35 6.20
N MET A 214 -7.05 -5.66 5.49
CA MET A 214 -8.20 -6.40 6.04
C MET A 214 -8.86 -5.73 7.25
N LYS A 215 -8.89 -4.38 7.30
CA LYS A 215 -9.69 -3.68 8.30
C LYS A 215 -11.17 -3.87 7.98
N ILE A 216 -11.82 -4.73 8.76
CA ILE A 216 -13.27 -5.00 8.66
C ILE A 216 -14.00 -3.71 9.00
N ARG A 217 -14.75 -3.16 8.03
CA ARG A 217 -15.68 -2.07 8.29
C ARG A 217 -17.02 -2.68 8.70
N GLU A 218 -17.65 -2.14 9.74
CA GLU A 218 -18.99 -2.57 10.11
C GLU A 218 -19.97 -2.15 9.01
N ALA A 219 -20.76 -3.09 8.51
CA ALA A 219 -21.76 -2.83 7.48
C ALA A 219 -22.80 -1.83 8.00
N ARG A 220 -22.95 -0.69 7.34
CA ARG A 220 -23.98 0.30 7.64
C ARG A 220 -25.13 0.15 6.65
N ALA A 221 -26.35 -0.05 7.16
CA ALA A 221 -27.60 -0.13 6.40
C ALA A 221 -27.64 -1.19 5.25
N PRO A 222 -28.83 -1.72 4.89
CA PRO A 222 -28.96 -2.70 3.81
C PRO A 222 -28.50 -2.19 2.43
N ALA A 223 -28.63 -0.89 2.15
CA ALA A 223 -28.31 -0.28 0.86
C ALA A 223 -26.80 -0.22 0.55
N GLU A 224 -25.93 -0.12 1.57
CA GLU A 224 -24.47 -0.10 1.35
C GLU A 224 -23.86 -1.50 1.27
N LYS A 225 -24.65 -2.57 1.50
CA LYS A 225 -24.13 -3.94 1.59
C LYS A 225 -23.41 -4.38 0.31
N ALA A 226 -24.01 -4.15 -0.86
CA ALA A 226 -23.41 -4.51 -2.14
C ALA A 226 -22.14 -3.71 -2.46
N LYS A 227 -22.06 -2.47 -1.99
CA LYS A 227 -20.86 -1.63 -2.13
C LYS A 227 -19.76 -2.11 -1.18
N GLN A 228 -20.10 -2.42 0.07
CA GLN A 228 -19.18 -2.99 1.05
C GLN A 228 -18.62 -4.32 0.56
N GLU A 229 -19.45 -5.22 0.03
CA GLU A 229 -18.99 -6.50 -0.54
C GLU A 229 -17.98 -6.30 -1.69
N ARG A 230 -18.18 -5.28 -2.53
CA ARG A 230 -17.23 -4.93 -3.59
C ARG A 230 -15.91 -4.36 -3.03
N GLU A 231 -15.98 -3.48 -2.04
CA GLU A 231 -14.81 -2.92 -1.35
C GLU A 231 -14.01 -4.03 -0.64
N ASP A 232 -14.69 -4.95 0.04
CA ASP A 232 -14.08 -6.09 0.71
C ASP A 232 -13.41 -7.03 -0.30
N ALA A 233 -14.05 -7.28 -1.45
CA ALA A 233 -13.45 -8.06 -2.53
C ALA A 233 -12.20 -7.37 -3.12
N ALA A 234 -12.23 -6.04 -3.29
CA ALA A 234 -11.07 -5.28 -3.75
C ALA A 234 -9.91 -5.36 -2.76
N GLU A 235 -10.20 -5.24 -1.46
CA GLU A 235 -9.22 -5.36 -0.40
C GLU A 235 -8.62 -6.78 -0.33
N LEU A 236 -9.44 -7.81 -0.55
CA LEU A 236 -9.00 -9.22 -0.65
C LEU A 236 -8.08 -9.46 -1.84
N ARG A 237 -8.40 -8.91 -3.02
CA ARG A 237 -7.53 -8.98 -4.20
C ARG A 237 -6.18 -8.32 -3.93
N LEU A 238 -6.17 -7.17 -3.28
CA LEU A 238 -4.94 -6.46 -2.93
C LEU A 238 -4.10 -7.23 -1.91
N PHE A 239 -4.74 -7.84 -0.90
CA PHE A 239 -4.06 -8.68 0.07
C PHE A 239 -3.48 -9.95 -0.57
N TYR A 240 -4.22 -10.59 -1.49
CA TYR A 240 -3.72 -11.69 -2.31
C TYR A 240 -2.49 -11.27 -3.14
N VAL A 241 -2.52 -10.10 -3.78
CA VAL A 241 -1.34 -9.55 -4.46
C VAL A 241 -0.17 -9.40 -3.50
N ALA A 242 -0.37 -8.80 -2.32
CA ALA A 242 0.67 -8.60 -1.32
C ALA A 242 1.28 -9.94 -0.86
N VAL A 243 0.45 -10.93 -0.55
CA VAL A 243 0.90 -12.27 -0.10
C VAL A 243 1.74 -12.97 -1.16
N THR A 244 1.35 -12.85 -2.42
CA THR A 244 2.03 -13.52 -3.53
C THR A 244 3.31 -12.82 -3.99
N ARG A 245 3.78 -11.77 -3.29
CA ARG A 245 5.07 -11.10 -3.59
C ARG A 245 6.28 -11.82 -2.97
N ALA A 246 6.07 -12.65 -1.95
CA ALA A 246 7.14 -13.41 -1.30
C ALA A 246 7.50 -14.68 -2.09
N LYS A 247 8.80 -15.02 -2.10
CA LYS A 247 9.31 -16.28 -2.67
C LYS A 247 9.60 -17.34 -1.61
N GLU A 248 10.21 -16.94 -0.50
CA GLU A 248 10.76 -17.84 0.52
C GLU A 248 10.05 -17.69 1.88
N ALA A 249 9.78 -16.47 2.34
CA ALA A 249 9.06 -16.27 3.59
C ALA A 249 8.13 -15.07 3.53
N ILE A 250 6.99 -15.19 4.21
CA ILE A 250 6.10 -14.06 4.45
C ILE A 250 5.72 -13.94 5.92
N GLU A 251 5.91 -12.75 6.48
CA GLU A 251 5.42 -12.39 7.80
C GLU A 251 4.10 -11.62 7.65
N ILE A 252 3.02 -12.22 8.14
CA ILE A 252 1.67 -11.65 8.11
C ILE A 252 1.28 -11.34 9.55
N PRO A 253 1.05 -10.05 9.93
CA PRO A 253 0.68 -9.68 11.28
C PRO A 253 -0.70 -10.27 11.64
N ILE A 254 -0.97 -10.42 12.93
CA ILE A 254 -2.29 -10.82 13.41
C ILE A 254 -3.26 -9.69 13.09
N MET A 255 -4.16 -9.93 12.14
CA MET A 255 -5.18 -8.97 11.74
C MET A 255 -6.33 -9.10 12.74
N GLY A 256 -6.67 -8.00 13.43
CA GLY A 256 -7.63 -7.96 14.54
C GLY A 256 -9.10 -8.19 14.15
N GLY A 257 -9.41 -9.29 13.46
CA GLY A 257 -10.77 -9.74 13.21
C GLY A 257 -11.22 -10.72 14.29
N LYS A 258 -12.27 -10.37 15.05
CA LYS A 258 -13.00 -11.34 15.88
C LYS A 258 -13.56 -12.44 14.95
N GLY A 259 -12.94 -13.63 14.96
CA GLY A 259 -13.41 -14.78 14.19
C GLY A 259 -12.34 -15.75 13.69
N GLU A 260 -11.05 -15.45 13.82
CA GLU A 260 -10.00 -16.41 13.46
C GLU A 260 -9.78 -17.42 14.60
N PRO A 261 -9.85 -18.75 14.36
CA PRO A 261 -9.27 -19.70 15.30
C PRO A 261 -7.77 -19.40 15.42
N PRO A 262 -7.20 -19.46 16.64
CA PRO A 262 -5.81 -19.07 16.85
C PRO A 262 -4.88 -19.88 15.95
N ARG A 263 -4.03 -19.18 15.19
CA ARG A 263 -2.83 -19.78 14.61
C ARG A 263 -2.04 -20.40 15.77
N ALA A 264 -1.73 -21.69 15.69
CA ALA A 264 -0.92 -22.37 16.70
C ALA A 264 0.48 -21.74 16.72
N ALA A 265 0.68 -20.77 17.62
CA ALA A 265 1.96 -20.16 17.92
C ALA A 265 2.40 -20.63 19.32
N ALA A 266 3.68 -21.00 19.44
CA ALA A 266 4.29 -21.37 20.70
C ALA A 266 4.12 -20.24 21.74
N ILE A 267 3.66 -20.63 22.92
CA ILE A 267 3.26 -19.74 24.01
C ILE A 267 4.50 -19.05 24.61
N SER A 268 4.49 -17.72 24.63
CA SER A 268 5.24 -16.92 25.61
C SER A 268 4.30 -15.89 26.21
N SER A 269 3.99 -16.08 27.48
CA SER A 269 2.95 -15.40 28.25
C SER A 269 3.35 -13.99 28.68
N ARG A 270 2.53 -12.98 28.36
CA ARG A 270 2.25 -11.81 29.22
C ARG A 270 0.80 -11.35 29.02
N PRO A 271 0.09 -10.93 30.06
CA PRO A 271 -1.31 -10.55 29.95
C PRO A 271 -1.44 -9.12 29.39
N ALA A 272 -2.24 -8.95 28.34
CA ALA A 272 -2.63 -7.64 27.83
C ALA A 272 -4.03 -7.28 28.36
N ALA A 273 -4.12 -6.18 29.08
CA ALA A 273 -5.38 -5.59 29.50
C ALA A 273 -6.10 -5.02 28.27
N GLN A 274 -7.35 -5.45 28.04
CA GLN A 274 -8.23 -4.88 27.03
C GLN A 274 -8.79 -3.55 27.54
N ALA A 275 -8.38 -2.46 26.90
CA ALA A 275 -9.09 -1.18 26.97
C ALA A 275 -9.58 -0.84 25.55
N LEU A 276 -10.88 -0.61 25.42
CA LEU A 276 -11.49 0.01 24.25
C LEU A 276 -10.84 1.38 24.04
N ALA A 277 -9.93 1.49 23.09
CA ALA A 277 -9.26 2.74 22.77
C ALA A 277 -10.27 3.67 22.09
N LYS A 278 -10.66 4.75 22.77
CA LYS A 278 -11.19 5.95 22.12
C LYS A 278 -10.11 6.44 21.16
N THR A 279 -10.47 6.79 19.93
CA THR A 279 -9.58 7.44 18.97
C THR A 279 -9.06 8.74 19.56
N VAL A 280 -7.84 8.72 20.10
CA VAL A 280 -7.15 9.91 20.61
C VAL A 280 -6.18 10.38 19.54
N VAL A 281 -6.37 11.63 19.13
CA VAL A 281 -5.51 12.35 18.19
C VAL A 281 -4.23 12.78 18.93
N ALA A 282 -3.07 12.57 18.32
CA ALA A 282 -1.77 12.84 18.94
C ALA A 282 -1.47 14.35 19.04
N GLN A 283 -0.69 14.76 20.04
CA GLN A 283 -0.25 16.15 20.17
C GLN A 283 0.90 16.49 19.19
N PRO A 284 1.00 17.73 18.69
CA PRO A 284 2.06 18.14 17.76
C PRO A 284 3.46 18.01 18.37
N VAL A 285 4.44 17.58 17.56
CA VAL A 285 5.87 17.54 17.93
C VAL A 285 6.67 18.51 17.07
N ASP A 286 7.52 19.32 17.69
CA ASP A 286 8.49 20.17 16.97
C ASP A 286 9.78 19.38 16.75
N TRP A 287 10.07 19.05 15.48
CA TRP A 287 11.23 18.25 15.10
C TRP A 287 12.22 19.10 14.29
N GLN A 288 13.51 18.98 14.63
CA GLN A 288 14.62 19.61 13.92
C GLN A 288 15.46 18.58 13.17
N GLU A 289 15.94 18.93 11.97
CA GLU A 289 16.76 18.05 11.15
C GLU A 289 18.11 17.76 11.82
N PRO A 290 18.59 16.50 11.84
CA PRO A 290 19.91 16.20 12.34
C PRO A 290 20.98 16.91 11.50
N VAL A 291 21.90 17.60 12.17
CA VAL A 291 22.99 18.35 11.52
C VAL A 291 23.83 17.38 10.69
N LYS A 292 23.85 17.57 9.36
CA LYS A 292 24.78 16.85 8.49
C LYS A 292 26.21 17.23 8.89
N GLN A 293 26.98 16.25 9.40
CA GLN A 293 28.43 16.39 9.45
C GLN A 293 28.93 16.48 8.00
N SER A 294 29.19 17.70 7.54
CA SER A 294 29.64 17.96 6.18
C SER A 294 31.14 17.64 6.07
N SER A 295 31.47 16.49 5.51
CA SER A 295 32.76 16.31 4.84
C SER A 295 32.72 17.12 3.54
N GLN A 296 33.26 18.34 3.61
CA GLN A 296 33.41 19.23 2.46
C GLN A 296 34.28 18.57 1.39
N VAL A 297 33.70 18.25 0.24
CA VAL A 297 34.44 18.22 -1.04
C VAL A 297 33.72 19.18 -1.97
N GLN A 298 34.27 20.39 -2.07
CA GLN A 298 33.83 21.40 -3.04
C GLN A 298 34.26 20.97 -4.44
N SER A 299 33.31 20.84 -5.36
CA SER A 299 33.58 21.09 -6.77
C SER A 299 32.50 22.02 -7.32
N ARG A 300 32.96 23.21 -7.74
CA ARG A 300 32.14 24.25 -8.36
C ARG A 300 32.03 23.94 -9.85
N HIS A 301 30.82 23.83 -10.37
CA HIS A 301 30.56 24.22 -11.76
C HIS A 301 29.24 25.00 -11.83
N ILE A 302 29.40 26.27 -12.22
CA ILE A 302 28.33 27.23 -12.49
C ILE A 302 28.05 27.14 -13.99
N THR A 303 26.78 26.94 -14.36
CA THR A 303 26.27 27.36 -15.67
C THR A 303 24.84 27.85 -15.50
N GLN A 304 24.61 29.10 -15.94
CA GLN A 304 23.33 29.81 -15.89
C GLN A 304 22.54 29.70 -17.20
N LYS A 305 21.20 29.69 -17.04
CA LYS A 305 20.12 30.25 -17.89
C LYS A 305 19.67 29.50 -19.17
N PRO A 306 18.45 29.78 -19.72
CA PRO A 306 17.41 30.74 -19.29
C PRO A 306 15.97 30.17 -19.19
N ALA A 307 15.07 31.02 -18.67
CA ALA A 307 13.62 30.84 -18.57
C ALA A 307 12.87 30.97 -19.91
N LYS A 308 11.82 30.16 -20.11
CA LYS A 308 10.63 30.42 -20.96
C LYS A 308 9.41 29.73 -20.33
N ARG A 309 8.45 30.50 -19.83
CA ARG A 309 7.11 30.82 -20.42
C ARG A 309 6.19 29.61 -20.56
N GLY A 310 5.03 29.71 -19.91
CA GLY A 310 4.05 28.65 -19.69
C GLY A 310 3.26 28.21 -20.91
N PHE A 311 2.52 27.13 -20.73
CA PHE A 311 1.59 26.63 -21.71
C PHE A 311 0.38 26.00 -20.99
N PHE A 312 -0.73 26.72 -21.02
CA PHE A 312 -2.07 26.25 -20.68
C PHE A 312 -2.55 25.19 -21.70
N SER A 313 -3.48 24.37 -21.23
CA SER A 313 -4.42 23.51 -21.98
C SER A 313 -3.90 22.13 -22.45
N ARG A 314 -4.57 21.08 -21.95
CA ARG A 314 -5.50 20.24 -22.74
C ARG A 314 -6.14 19.17 -21.85
N LEU A 315 -7.23 19.57 -21.18
CA LEU A 315 -8.36 18.70 -20.88
C LEU A 315 -9.47 19.05 -21.88
N PHE A 316 -10.10 18.00 -22.44
CA PHE A 316 -11.25 17.94 -23.35
C PHE A 316 -11.01 18.20 -24.85
N GLY A 317 -11.33 17.18 -25.66
CA GLY A 317 -11.54 17.30 -27.10
C GLY A 317 -11.53 16.01 -27.92
N ARG A 318 -12.52 15.12 -27.67
CA ARG A 318 -12.87 13.84 -28.35
C ARG A 318 -12.08 12.59 -27.97
#